data_AF-A0A9D4TSL5-F1
#
_entry.id   AF-A0A9D4TSL5-F1
#
_cell.length_a   1.000
_cell.length_b   1.000
_cell.length_c   1.000
_cell.angle_alpha   90.00
_cell.angle_beta   90.00
_cell.angle_gamma   90.00
#
_symmetry.space_group_name_H-M   'P 1'
#
loop_
_entity.id
_entity.type
_entity.pdbx_description
1 polymer ?
#
loop_
_entity_poly.entity_id
_entity_poly.type
_entity_poly.pdbx_seq_one_letter_code
_entity_poly.pdbx_strand_id
1 'polypeptide(L)'
;MVRLLLAVDPSAAVVADGQGMLPVHRAAGSGHTATCKLLMATAPHTAVVPDAEGRTPLQCALDGNDDDYFYNYKDPPHLDAARCFIAAGPAAAALAALSAVPQALPLFADFFIARSTHLTSEEWKAAWSAVPAPCPGLMRALPAVLAHSAQQAGHLVQHLPPTDVQRLRTAALCLSRAQKQSSVCLLDIVQQILLLMCA
;
A
#
# COMPACT_ATOMS: atom_id res chain seq x y z
N MET A 1 11.90 8.75 -24.21
CA MET A 1 12.06 10.22 -24.28
C MET A 1 12.50 10.83 -22.95
N VAL A 2 11.74 10.68 -21.85
CA VAL A 2 12.04 11.32 -20.55
C VAL A 2 13.45 11.03 -20.00
N ARG A 3 13.98 9.80 -20.17
CA ARG A 3 15.35 9.44 -19.72
C ARG A 3 16.45 10.29 -20.36
N LEU A 4 16.30 10.63 -21.66
CA LEU A 4 17.30 11.42 -22.38
C LEU A 4 17.25 12.88 -21.93
N LEU A 5 16.05 13.39 -21.68
CA LEU A 5 15.85 14.75 -21.19
C LEU A 5 16.47 14.96 -19.80
N LEU A 6 16.22 14.02 -18.87
CA LEU A 6 16.81 14.08 -17.53
C LEU A 6 18.34 13.83 -17.52
N ALA A 7 18.87 13.13 -18.52
CA ALA A 7 20.31 12.96 -18.68
C ALA A 7 21.01 14.24 -19.16
N VAL A 8 20.31 15.09 -19.90
CA VAL A 8 20.82 16.39 -20.40
C VAL A 8 20.62 17.48 -19.35
N ASP A 9 19.45 17.50 -18.71
CA ASP A 9 19.12 18.47 -17.67
C ASP A 9 18.30 17.80 -16.54
N PRO A 10 18.94 17.42 -15.43
CA PRO A 10 18.26 16.85 -14.27
C PRO A 10 17.32 17.84 -13.58
N SER A 11 17.55 19.16 -13.74
CA SER A 11 16.71 20.18 -13.11
C SER A 11 15.30 20.21 -13.68
N ALA A 12 15.11 19.73 -14.92
CA ALA A 12 13.80 19.56 -15.53
C ALA A 12 12.87 18.66 -14.70
N ALA A 13 13.38 17.77 -13.83
CA ALA A 13 12.57 16.94 -12.94
C ALA A 13 11.83 17.74 -11.85
N VAL A 14 12.27 18.96 -11.54
CA VAL A 14 11.73 19.79 -10.46
C VAL A 14 11.04 21.07 -10.95
N VAL A 15 10.89 21.24 -12.27
CA VAL A 15 10.23 22.42 -12.84
C VAL A 15 8.73 22.26 -12.75
N ALA A 16 8.09 23.11 -11.95
CA ALA A 16 6.64 23.16 -11.85
C ALA A 16 6.00 23.85 -13.07
N ASP A 17 4.84 23.35 -13.49
CA ASP A 17 4.00 24.02 -14.49
C ASP A 17 3.20 25.19 -13.86
N GLY A 18 2.33 25.82 -14.66
CA GLY A 18 1.49 26.95 -14.19
C GLY A 18 0.50 26.60 -13.07
N GLN A 19 0.30 25.32 -12.76
CA GLN A 19 -0.52 24.83 -11.64
C GLN A 19 0.34 24.41 -10.45
N GLY A 20 1.64 24.75 -10.45
CA GLY A 20 2.56 24.28 -9.42
C GLY A 20 2.85 22.78 -9.51
N MET A 21 2.37 22.09 -10.55
CA MET A 21 2.58 20.66 -10.70
C MET A 21 3.96 20.38 -11.26
N LEU A 22 4.78 19.70 -10.46
CA LEU A 22 6.00 19.04 -10.91
C LEU A 22 5.69 17.94 -11.96
N PRO A 23 6.66 17.56 -12.80
CA PRO A 23 6.47 16.51 -13.81
C PRO A 23 6.02 15.17 -13.20
N VAL A 24 6.38 14.92 -11.94
CA VAL A 24 5.99 13.73 -11.20
C VAL A 24 4.48 13.70 -10.92
N HIS A 25 3.80 14.83 -10.70
CA HIS A 25 2.35 14.89 -10.50
C HIS A 25 1.60 14.48 -11.77
N ARG A 26 2.00 15.05 -12.91
CA ARG A 26 1.43 14.69 -14.22
C ARG A 26 1.67 13.22 -14.55
N ALA A 27 2.88 12.73 -14.33
CA ALA A 27 3.20 11.31 -14.56
C ALA A 27 2.37 10.38 -13.65
N ALA A 28 2.11 10.81 -12.41
CA ALA A 28 1.30 10.07 -11.44
C ALA A 28 -0.17 9.99 -11.86
N GLY A 29 -0.80 11.13 -12.17
CA GLY A 29 -2.20 11.18 -12.62
C GLY A 29 -2.45 10.49 -13.96
N SER A 30 -1.47 10.46 -14.86
CA SER A 30 -1.55 9.70 -16.11
C SER A 30 -1.18 8.22 -15.99
N GLY A 31 -0.82 7.72 -14.80
CA GLY A 31 -0.44 6.32 -14.59
C GLY A 31 0.88 5.90 -15.24
N HIS A 32 1.77 6.84 -15.58
CA HIS A 32 3.07 6.55 -16.19
C HIS A 32 4.09 6.07 -15.14
N THR A 33 3.93 4.84 -14.67
CA THR A 33 4.74 4.24 -13.58
C THR A 33 6.24 4.27 -13.83
N ALA A 34 6.69 3.93 -15.04
CA ALA A 34 8.10 3.96 -15.41
C ALA A 34 8.68 5.37 -15.34
N THR A 35 7.90 6.37 -15.76
CA THR A 35 8.28 7.79 -15.69
C THR A 35 8.34 8.26 -14.24
N CYS A 36 7.37 7.86 -13.41
CA CYS A 36 7.39 8.17 -11.96
C CYS A 36 8.65 7.63 -11.28
N LYS A 37 9.01 6.36 -11.55
CA LYS A 37 10.24 5.75 -11.01
C LYS A 37 11.51 6.51 -11.43
N LEU A 38 11.59 6.93 -12.69
CA LEU A 38 12.72 7.68 -13.20
C LEU A 38 12.83 9.08 -12.58
N LEU A 39 11.71 9.77 -12.45
CA LEU A 39 11.65 11.09 -11.81
C LEU A 39 12.02 11.00 -10.33
N MET A 40 11.47 10.03 -9.59
CA MET A 40 11.84 9.81 -8.19
C MET A 40 13.31 9.38 -8.02
N ALA A 41 13.87 8.63 -8.97
CA ALA A 41 15.29 8.29 -8.95
C ALA A 41 16.19 9.50 -9.17
N THR A 42 15.73 10.49 -9.94
CA THR A 42 16.48 11.71 -10.24
C THR A 42 16.31 12.76 -9.14
N ALA A 43 15.09 12.90 -8.61
CA ALA A 43 14.71 13.90 -7.62
C ALA A 43 13.74 13.27 -6.58
N PRO A 44 14.25 12.50 -5.60
CA PRO A 44 13.40 11.74 -4.68
C PRO A 44 12.52 12.62 -3.79
N HIS A 45 12.97 13.84 -3.50
CA HIS A 45 12.22 14.81 -2.68
C HIS A 45 10.90 15.22 -3.33
N THR A 46 10.75 15.13 -4.66
CA THR A 46 9.51 15.52 -5.35
C THR A 46 8.35 14.59 -5.08
N ALA A 47 8.58 13.39 -4.54
CA ALA A 47 7.55 12.40 -4.25
C ALA A 47 6.52 12.86 -3.19
N VAL A 48 6.84 13.90 -2.43
CA VAL A 48 6.00 14.42 -1.32
C VAL A 48 5.68 15.91 -1.46
N VAL A 49 6.21 16.59 -2.48
CA VAL A 49 5.97 18.02 -2.67
C VAL A 49 4.54 18.22 -3.14
N PRO A 50 3.74 19.08 -2.51
CA PRO A 50 2.40 19.39 -2.99
C PRO A 50 2.42 20.35 -4.18
N ASP A 51 1.42 20.23 -5.05
CA ASP A 51 1.09 21.20 -6.10
C ASP A 51 0.43 22.48 -5.53
N ALA A 52 -0.01 23.41 -6.40
CA ALA A 52 -0.66 24.65 -5.96
C ALA A 52 -2.02 24.42 -5.28
N GLU A 53 -2.68 23.28 -5.55
CA GLU A 53 -3.90 22.85 -4.89
C GLU A 53 -3.63 22.09 -3.58
N GLY A 54 -2.37 21.94 -3.17
CA GLY A 54 -1.98 21.22 -1.96
C GLY A 54 -1.95 19.70 -2.12
N ARG A 55 -2.05 19.19 -3.35
CA ARG A 55 -2.08 17.75 -3.65
C ARG A 55 -0.67 17.23 -3.90
N THR A 56 -0.35 16.12 -3.27
CA THR A 56 0.88 15.36 -3.51
C THR A 56 0.79 14.54 -4.79
N PRO A 57 1.91 14.06 -5.37
CA PRO A 57 1.89 13.21 -6.56
C PRO A 57 1.09 11.93 -6.33
N LEU A 58 1.12 11.39 -5.11
CA LEU A 58 0.30 10.24 -4.73
C LEU A 58 -1.19 10.58 -4.81
N GLN A 59 -1.63 11.73 -4.29
CA GLN A 59 -3.03 12.17 -4.44
C GLN A 59 -3.41 12.35 -5.91
N CYS A 60 -2.53 12.90 -6.75
CA CYS A 60 -2.79 12.98 -8.19
C CYS A 60 -2.94 11.61 -8.86
N ALA A 61 -2.22 10.57 -8.41
CA ALA A 61 -2.42 9.20 -8.89
C ALA A 61 -3.72 8.57 -8.41
N LEU A 62 -4.22 8.97 -7.23
CA LEU A 62 -5.48 8.49 -6.67
C LEU A 62 -6.70 9.21 -7.28
N ASP A 63 -6.56 10.50 -7.59
CA ASP A 63 -7.54 11.33 -8.29
C ASP A 63 -7.47 11.17 -9.83
N GLY A 64 -6.60 10.28 -10.32
CA GLY A 64 -6.27 10.14 -11.73
C GLY A 64 -7.53 10.03 -12.58
N ASN A 65 -7.69 10.99 -13.50
CA ASN A 65 -8.91 11.27 -14.24
C ASN A 65 -9.75 10.02 -14.53
N ASP A 66 -11.00 10.07 -14.11
CA ASP A 66 -12.16 9.33 -14.64
C ASP A 66 -12.41 9.64 -16.14
N ASP A 67 -11.36 9.94 -16.91
CA ASP A 67 -11.45 9.98 -18.36
C ASP A 67 -11.73 8.55 -18.81
N ASP A 68 -12.92 8.36 -19.36
CA ASP A 68 -13.64 7.14 -19.81
C ASP A 68 -12.79 6.07 -20.55
N TYR A 69 -11.53 6.37 -20.87
CA TYR A 69 -10.58 5.49 -21.54
C TYR A 69 -10.02 4.35 -20.67
N PHE A 70 -10.04 4.45 -19.33
CA PHE A 70 -9.37 3.46 -18.45
C PHE A 70 -10.29 2.45 -17.74
N TYR A 71 -11.62 2.60 -17.80
CA TYR A 71 -12.57 1.69 -17.10
C TYR A 71 -12.54 0.24 -17.58
N ASN A 72 -11.91 -0.06 -18.72
CA ASN A 72 -11.85 -1.40 -19.28
C ASN A 72 -10.58 -2.19 -18.91
N TYR A 73 -9.70 -1.62 -18.08
CA TYR A 73 -8.52 -2.32 -17.57
C TYR A 73 -8.75 -2.86 -16.17
N LYS A 74 -8.48 -4.17 -15.99
CA LYS A 74 -8.61 -4.90 -14.72
C LYS A 74 -7.76 -4.31 -13.58
N ASP A 75 -6.68 -3.63 -13.94
CA ASP A 75 -5.80 -2.88 -13.04
C ASP A 75 -5.47 -1.55 -13.75
N PRO A 76 -6.14 -0.44 -13.43
CA PRO A 76 -5.87 0.82 -14.11
C PRO A 76 -4.47 1.37 -13.74
N PRO A 77 -3.74 1.93 -14.70
CA PRO A 77 -2.31 2.24 -14.55
C PRO A 77 -2.01 3.32 -13.50
N HIS A 78 -3.01 4.14 -13.15
CA HIS A 78 -2.91 5.11 -12.06
C HIS A 78 -2.76 4.43 -10.69
N LEU A 79 -3.36 3.24 -10.48
CA LEU A 79 -3.18 2.48 -9.24
C LEU A 79 -1.76 1.95 -9.11
N ASP A 80 -1.15 1.47 -10.20
CA ASP A 80 0.24 1.01 -10.15
C ASP A 80 1.22 2.17 -9.91
N ALA A 81 0.89 3.38 -10.37
CA ALA A 81 1.66 4.58 -10.04
C ALA A 81 1.53 4.90 -8.55
N ALA A 82 0.31 4.88 -8.01
CA ALA A 82 0.07 5.03 -6.57
C ALA A 82 0.81 3.96 -5.74
N ARG A 83 0.83 2.69 -6.18
CA ARG A 83 1.64 1.63 -5.55
C ARG A 83 3.11 1.99 -5.52
N CYS A 84 3.65 2.53 -6.61
CA CYS A 84 5.05 2.93 -6.67
C CYS A 84 5.36 4.05 -5.66
N PHE A 85 4.48 5.04 -5.50
CA PHE A 85 4.65 6.11 -4.52
C PHE A 85 4.51 5.61 -3.08
N ILE A 86 3.59 4.69 -2.80
CA ILE A 86 3.47 4.07 -1.47
C ILE A 86 4.71 3.24 -1.14
N ALA A 87 5.27 2.53 -2.13
CA ALA A 87 6.50 1.75 -1.96
C ALA A 87 7.74 2.65 -1.74
N ALA A 88 7.84 3.77 -2.46
CA ALA A 88 9.01 4.63 -2.45
C ALA A 88 8.97 5.77 -1.40
N GLY A 89 7.77 6.23 -1.02
CA GLY A 89 7.56 7.43 -0.20
C GLY A 89 7.43 7.15 1.31
N PRO A 90 7.55 8.18 2.17
CA PRO A 90 7.37 8.04 3.63
C PRO A 90 5.95 7.61 3.99
N ALA A 91 5.82 6.68 4.95
CA ALA A 91 4.52 6.08 5.33
C ALA A 91 3.50 7.12 5.82
N ALA A 92 3.95 8.17 6.51
CA ALA A 92 3.11 9.26 6.98
C ALA A 92 2.48 10.07 5.83
N ALA A 93 3.24 10.36 4.77
CA ALA A 93 2.71 11.05 3.60
C ALA A 93 1.74 10.17 2.81
N ALA A 94 2.02 8.86 2.74
CA ALA A 94 1.10 7.90 2.14
C ALA A 94 -0.23 7.84 2.89
N LEU A 95 -0.20 7.84 4.23
CA LEU A 95 -1.41 7.82 5.05
C LEU A 95 -2.19 9.14 4.94
N ALA A 96 -1.51 10.29 4.95
CA ALA A 96 -2.15 11.58 4.73
C ALA A 96 -2.86 11.63 3.36
N ALA A 97 -2.20 11.16 2.30
CA ALA A 97 -2.77 11.09 0.97
C ALA A 97 -3.97 10.12 0.88
N LEU A 98 -3.86 8.94 1.48
CA LEU A 98 -4.97 7.95 1.52
C LEU A 98 -6.14 8.44 2.39
N SER A 99 -5.88 9.19 3.45
CA SER A 99 -6.94 9.79 4.28
C SER A 99 -7.73 10.87 3.55
N ALA A 100 -7.10 11.56 2.59
CA ALA A 100 -7.78 12.53 1.73
C ALA A 100 -8.66 11.87 0.68
N VAL A 101 -8.35 10.62 0.28
CA VAL A 101 -9.12 9.83 -0.68
C VAL A 101 -9.62 8.52 -0.02
N PRO A 102 -10.70 8.59 0.77
CA PRO A 102 -11.15 7.46 1.61
C PRO A 102 -11.52 6.20 0.82
N GLN A 103 -11.84 6.33 -0.48
CA GLN A 103 -12.14 5.20 -1.36
C GLN A 103 -10.89 4.39 -1.76
N ALA A 104 -9.69 5.00 -1.72
CA ALA A 104 -8.45 4.35 -2.09
C ALA A 104 -7.85 3.50 -0.95
N LEU A 105 -8.15 3.86 0.30
CA LEU A 105 -7.61 3.24 1.50
C LEU A 105 -7.74 1.69 1.55
N PRO A 106 -8.90 1.07 1.23
CA PRO A 106 -9.01 -0.39 1.19
C PRO A 106 -8.16 -1.07 0.11
N LEU A 107 -7.83 -0.37 -0.99
CA LEU A 107 -7.03 -0.93 -2.10
C LEU A 107 -5.53 -1.01 -1.77
N PHE A 108 -5.07 -0.21 -0.80
CA PHE A 108 -3.66 -0.08 -0.46
C PHE A 108 -3.32 -0.48 0.97
N ALA A 109 -4.31 -0.86 1.78
CA ALA A 109 -4.13 -1.29 3.16
C ALA A 109 -3.06 -2.41 3.29
N ASP A 110 -3.05 -3.38 2.37
CA ASP A 110 -2.08 -4.48 2.36
C ASP A 110 -0.62 -4.01 2.31
N PHE A 111 -0.37 -3.02 1.46
CA PHE A 111 0.97 -2.46 1.25
C PHE A 111 1.39 -1.54 2.38
N PHE A 112 0.43 -0.78 2.93
CA PHE A 112 0.66 0.02 4.12
C PHE A 112 1.11 -0.88 5.28
N ILE A 113 0.40 -1.97 5.51
CA ILE A 113 0.67 -2.98 6.55
C ILE A 113 2.03 -3.64 6.37
N ALA A 114 2.39 -4.02 5.14
CA ALA A 114 3.68 -4.62 4.84
C ALA A 114 4.87 -3.69 5.15
N ARG A 115 4.64 -2.37 5.17
CA ARG A 115 5.66 -1.35 5.40
C ARG A 115 5.67 -0.83 6.84
N SER A 116 4.54 -0.89 7.53
CA SER A 116 4.40 -0.51 8.93
C SER A 116 4.97 -1.54 9.91
N THR A 117 5.50 -2.68 9.45
CA THR A 117 6.05 -3.75 10.32
C THR A 117 7.20 -3.29 11.21
N HIS A 118 7.85 -2.17 10.89
CA HIS A 118 8.89 -1.54 11.69
C HIS A 118 8.38 -0.48 12.69
N LEU A 119 7.08 -0.14 12.66
CA LEU A 119 6.49 0.84 13.57
C LEU A 119 6.24 0.25 14.95
N THR A 120 6.29 1.10 15.97
CA THR A 120 5.95 0.70 17.34
C THR A 120 4.46 0.32 17.45
N SER A 121 4.09 -0.47 18.47
CA SER A 121 2.71 -0.92 18.68
C SER A 121 1.68 0.23 18.71
N GLU A 122 2.08 1.41 19.19
CA GLU A 122 1.18 2.56 19.34
C GLU A 122 1.00 3.33 18.02
N GLU A 123 2.07 3.53 17.26
CA GLU A 123 2.00 4.10 15.91
C GLU A 123 1.22 3.18 14.96
N TRP A 124 1.36 1.87 15.14
CA TRP A 124 0.59 0.87 14.42
C TRP A 124 -0.92 1.00 14.69
N LYS A 125 -1.33 1.07 15.96
CA LYS A 125 -2.74 1.27 16.35
C LYS A 125 -3.30 2.60 15.86
N ALA A 126 -2.51 3.67 15.96
CA ALA A 126 -2.92 4.99 15.48
C ALA A 126 -3.09 5.02 13.96
N ALA A 127 -2.24 4.31 13.22
CA ALA A 127 -2.39 4.18 11.78
C ALA A 127 -3.62 3.34 11.39
N TRP A 128 -3.99 2.37 12.24
CA TRP A 128 -5.13 1.47 12.04
C TRP A 128 -6.49 2.05 12.46
N SER A 129 -6.54 2.99 13.39
CA SER A 129 -7.80 3.66 13.77
C SER A 129 -8.44 4.42 12.61
N ALA A 130 -7.63 4.80 11.60
CA ALA A 130 -8.08 5.44 10.37
C ALA A 130 -8.56 4.45 9.30
N VAL A 131 -8.33 3.14 9.46
CA VAL A 131 -8.71 2.11 8.48
C VAL A 131 -10.15 1.64 8.76
N PRO A 132 -11.09 1.80 7.81
CA PRO A 132 -12.46 1.35 7.99
C PRO A 132 -12.53 -0.18 7.98
N ALA A 133 -13.17 -0.78 8.99
CA ALA A 133 -13.50 -2.20 8.96
C ALA A 133 -14.86 -2.40 8.27
N PRO A 134 -15.05 -3.38 7.36
CA PRO A 134 -14.09 -4.39 6.88
C PRO A 134 -13.35 -4.00 5.58
N CYS A 135 -12.04 -4.26 5.50
CA CYS A 135 -11.22 -4.02 4.30
C CYS A 135 -10.93 -5.34 3.55
N PRO A 136 -11.47 -5.55 2.34
CA PRO A 136 -11.10 -6.70 1.50
C PRO A 136 -9.67 -6.56 0.96
N GLY A 137 -8.94 -7.67 0.87
CA GLY A 137 -7.54 -7.70 0.38
C GLY A 137 -6.51 -7.88 1.50
N LEU A 138 -6.85 -7.40 2.70
CA LEU A 138 -6.02 -7.36 3.91
C LEU A 138 -5.39 -8.72 4.31
N MET A 139 -6.02 -9.82 3.92
CA MET A 139 -5.47 -11.18 4.06
C MET A 139 -4.09 -11.32 3.41
N ARG A 140 -3.78 -10.58 2.33
CA ARG A 140 -2.48 -10.65 1.63
C ARG A 140 -1.32 -10.13 2.46
N ALA A 141 -1.58 -9.24 3.41
CA ALA A 141 -0.55 -8.70 4.28
C ALA A 141 -0.32 -9.55 5.54
N LEU A 142 -1.21 -10.49 5.85
CA LEU A 142 -1.12 -11.37 7.02
C LEU A 142 0.21 -12.15 7.10
N PRO A 143 0.76 -12.74 6.01
CA PRO A 143 2.06 -13.39 6.06
C PRO A 143 3.21 -12.44 6.42
N ALA A 144 3.17 -11.19 5.93
CA ALA A 144 4.19 -10.20 6.21
C ALA A 144 4.15 -9.73 7.67
N VAL A 145 2.95 -9.58 8.25
CA VAL A 145 2.78 -9.21 9.67
C VAL A 145 3.12 -10.37 10.60
N LEU A 146 2.68 -11.59 10.28
CA LEU A 146 3.04 -12.79 11.05
C LEU A 146 4.56 -12.98 11.14
N ALA A 147 5.29 -12.69 10.06
CA ALA A 147 6.75 -12.77 10.05
C ALA A 147 7.44 -11.79 11.03
N HIS A 148 6.75 -10.71 11.43
CA HIS A 148 7.29 -9.69 12.32
C HIS A 148 6.74 -9.78 13.74
N SER A 149 5.41 -9.91 13.90
CA SER A 149 4.77 -9.99 15.20
C SER A 149 3.41 -10.69 15.15
N ALA A 150 3.29 -11.75 15.95
CA ALA A 150 2.03 -12.43 16.18
C ALA A 150 1.00 -11.56 16.92
N GLN A 151 1.39 -10.51 17.65
CA GLN A 151 0.41 -9.62 18.29
C GLN A 151 -0.22 -8.64 17.29
N GLN A 152 0.59 -8.10 16.38
CA GLN A 152 0.10 -7.19 15.33
C GLN A 152 -0.83 -7.91 14.34
N ALA A 153 -0.55 -9.18 14.04
CA ALA A 153 -1.42 -10.00 13.22
C ALA A 153 -2.81 -10.21 13.88
N GLY A 154 -2.92 -10.12 15.21
CA GLY A 154 -4.17 -10.33 15.94
C GLY A 154 -5.11 -9.17 15.78
N HIS A 155 -4.57 -7.98 15.96
CA HIS A 155 -5.28 -6.74 15.65
C HIS A 155 -5.68 -6.68 14.18
N LEU A 156 -4.84 -7.13 13.25
CA LEU A 156 -5.17 -7.19 11.82
C LEU A 156 -6.37 -8.11 11.54
N VAL A 157 -6.45 -9.26 12.21
CA VAL A 157 -7.57 -10.20 12.04
C VAL A 157 -8.92 -9.62 12.46
N GLN A 158 -8.94 -8.67 13.40
CA GLN A 158 -10.18 -7.99 13.84
C GLN A 158 -10.80 -7.10 12.75
N HIS A 159 -10.00 -6.66 11.78
CA HIS A 159 -10.47 -5.81 10.68
C HIS A 159 -10.71 -6.58 9.37
N LEU A 160 -10.45 -7.90 9.35
CA LEU A 160 -10.73 -8.77 8.21
C LEU A 160 -12.25 -8.97 8.03
N PRO A 161 -12.73 -9.09 6.78
CA PRO A 161 -14.10 -9.52 6.55
C PRO A 161 -14.32 -10.95 7.08
N PRO A 162 -15.54 -11.28 7.53
CA PRO A 162 -15.82 -12.55 8.20
C PRO A 162 -15.55 -13.78 7.29
N THR A 163 -15.74 -13.65 5.98
CA THR A 163 -15.39 -14.68 4.99
C THR A 163 -13.90 -15.03 5.00
N ASP A 164 -13.04 -14.03 5.20
CA ASP A 164 -11.60 -14.19 5.19
C ASP A 164 -11.10 -14.78 6.51
N VAL A 165 -11.69 -14.37 7.63
CA VAL A 165 -11.45 -15.02 8.94
C VAL A 165 -11.82 -16.51 8.89
N GLN A 166 -12.95 -16.86 8.26
CA GLN A 166 -13.36 -18.25 8.10
C GLN A 166 -12.41 -19.06 7.21
N ARG A 167 -11.89 -18.46 6.13
CA ARG A 167 -10.86 -19.10 5.28
C ARG A 167 -9.55 -19.34 6.03
N LEU A 168 -9.13 -18.41 6.88
CA LEU A 168 -7.96 -18.60 7.74
C LEU A 168 -8.19 -19.72 8.76
N ARG A 169 -9.38 -19.77 9.37
CA ARG A 169 -9.77 -20.86 10.29
C ARG A 169 -9.68 -22.23 9.63
N THR A 170 -10.28 -22.38 8.46
CA THR A 170 -10.29 -23.67 7.75
C THR A 170 -8.88 -24.07 7.31
N ALA A 171 -8.08 -23.13 6.79
CA ALA A 171 -6.69 -23.38 6.43
C ALA A 171 -5.85 -23.83 7.63
N ALA A 172 -5.96 -23.14 8.78
CA ALA A 172 -5.24 -23.48 10.00
C ALA A 172 -5.61 -24.88 10.53
N LEU A 173 -6.89 -25.24 10.51
CA LEU A 173 -7.36 -26.57 10.91
C LEU A 173 -6.86 -27.67 9.97
N CYS A 174 -6.85 -27.42 8.66
CA CYS A 174 -6.29 -28.35 7.67
C CYS A 174 -4.79 -28.56 7.86
N LEU A 175 -4.02 -27.48 8.08
CA LEU A 175 -2.60 -27.54 8.40
C LEU A 175 -2.31 -28.30 9.69
N SER A 176 -3.09 -28.06 10.76
CA SER A 176 -2.96 -28.79 12.02
C SER A 176 -3.20 -30.30 11.85
N ARG A 177 -4.19 -30.69 11.04
CA ARG A 177 -4.45 -32.10 10.72
C ARG A 177 -3.32 -32.73 9.90
N ALA A 178 -2.85 -32.04 8.87
CA ALA A 178 -1.74 -32.50 8.04
C ALA A 178 -0.44 -32.65 8.83
N GLN A 179 -0.19 -31.75 9.79
CA GLN A 179 0.94 -31.83 10.72
C GLN A 179 0.86 -33.02 11.68
N LYS A 180 -0.34 -33.42 12.11
CA LYS A 180 -0.49 -34.63 12.92
C LYS A 180 -0.22 -35.92 12.12
N GLN A 181 -0.44 -35.88 10.81
CA GLN A 181 -0.22 -37.00 9.88
C GLN A 181 1.20 -37.06 9.31
N SER A 182 1.94 -35.96 9.35
CA SER A 182 3.28 -35.84 8.78
C SER A 182 4.22 -35.34 9.88
N SER A 183 5.34 -36.00 10.16
CA SER A 183 6.33 -35.63 11.19
C SER A 183 7.12 -34.33 10.87
N VAL A 184 6.49 -33.36 10.21
CA VAL A 184 7.07 -32.06 9.84
C VAL A 184 6.71 -31.03 10.91
N CYS A 185 7.73 -30.40 11.50
CA CYS A 185 7.55 -29.46 12.60
C CYS A 185 7.19 -28.06 12.06
N LEU A 186 5.90 -27.76 11.93
CA LEU A 186 5.34 -26.43 11.62
C LEU A 186 4.68 -25.76 12.84
N LEU A 187 5.09 -26.16 14.06
CA LEU A 187 4.36 -25.89 15.31
C LEU A 187 4.13 -24.39 15.58
N ASP A 188 5.10 -23.54 15.25
CA ASP A 188 5.06 -22.11 15.62
C ASP A 188 4.02 -21.32 14.83
N ILE A 189 3.90 -21.55 13.51
CA ILE A 189 2.99 -20.77 12.65
C ILE A 189 1.53 -21.18 12.91
N VAL A 190 1.28 -22.48 13.10
CA VAL A 190 -0.09 -22.98 13.34
C VAL A 190 -0.61 -22.57 14.72
N GLN A 191 0.24 -22.61 15.76
CA GLN A 191 -0.14 -22.10 17.08
C GLN A 191 -0.34 -20.60 17.08
N GLN A 192 0.50 -19.82 16.39
CA GLN A 192 0.30 -18.37 16.27
C GLN A 192 -1.04 -18.06 15.58
N ILE A 193 -1.36 -18.70 14.45
CA ILE A 193 -2.64 -18.48 13.75
C ILE A 193 -3.85 -18.89 14.58
N LEU A 194 -3.74 -19.94 15.41
CA LEU A 194 -4.82 -20.34 16.31
C LEU A 194 -4.99 -19.39 17.49
N LEU A 195 -3.89 -18.92 18.10
CA LEU A 195 -3.91 -17.92 19.19
C LEU A 195 -4.50 -16.59 18.73
N LEU A 196 -4.20 -16.20 17.49
CA LEU A 196 -4.71 -15.01 16.82
C LEU A 196 -6.24 -14.95 16.68
N MET A 197 -6.92 -16.09 16.75
CA MET A 197 -8.38 -16.18 16.56
C MET A 197 -9.15 -16.40 17.86
N CYS A 198 -8.44 -16.50 18.98
CA CYS A 198 -9.01 -16.62 20.33
C CYS A 198 -9.00 -15.29 21.10
N ALA A 199 -8.40 -14.23 20.54
CA ALA A 199 -8.31 -12.88 21.12
C ALA A 199 -9.38 -11.94 20.57
#